data_AF-A0A951FDT6-F1
#
_entry.id   AF-A0A951FDT6-F1
#
_cell.length_a   1.000
_cell.length_b   1.000
_cell.length_c   1.000
_cell.angle_alpha   90.00
_cell.angle_beta   90.00
_cell.angle_gamma   90.00
#
_symmetry.space_group_name_H-M   'P 1'
#
loop_
_entity.id
_entity.type
_entity.pdbx_description
1 polymer ?
#
loop_
_entity_poly.entity_id
_entity_poly.type
_entity_poly.pdbx_seq_one_letter_code
_entity_poly.pdbx_strand_id
1 'polypeptide(L)'
;MRGLTDYIADCPWVDVCTTWYVLVDTAYQAIVAEHGRLRQRGPQPTFSDSEVITVAVIADTFFHGHEEVCLAFIRQYHLDLFPRLLDNSWFNRRRRLIAGLIDAVRQFYTAWLIAPADPVRLVDSAPRICAVITARRSWARTIAGS
;
A
#
# COMPACT_ATOMS: atom_id res chain seq x y z
N MET A 1 -11.71 -26.58 -2.85
CA MET A 1 -12.34 -26.28 -4.16
C MET A 1 -11.47 -25.23 -4.82
N ARG A 2 -10.90 -25.54 -6.00
CA ARG A 2 -10.13 -24.57 -6.81
C ARG A 2 -11.10 -23.50 -7.28
N GLY A 3 -10.87 -22.26 -6.85
CA GLY A 3 -11.81 -21.15 -6.98
C GLY A 3 -11.73 -20.53 -8.37
N LEU A 4 -12.82 -19.92 -8.81
CA LEU A 4 -12.92 -19.25 -10.12
C LEU A 4 -11.85 -18.15 -10.32
N THR A 5 -11.15 -17.71 -9.28
CA THR A 5 -10.13 -16.65 -9.29
C THR A 5 -8.68 -17.14 -9.23
N ASP A 6 -8.44 -18.45 -9.33
CA ASP A 6 -7.09 -19.05 -9.38
C ASP A 6 -6.31 -18.69 -10.67
N TYR A 7 -6.93 -18.03 -11.66
CA TYR A 7 -6.22 -17.54 -12.85
C TYR A 7 -5.41 -16.25 -12.61
N ILE A 8 -5.63 -15.59 -11.47
CA ILE A 8 -4.94 -14.34 -11.12
C ILE A 8 -3.68 -14.63 -10.28
N ALA A 9 -3.69 -15.69 -9.48
CA ALA A 9 -2.57 -16.10 -8.64
C ALA A 9 -2.47 -17.63 -8.59
N ASP A 10 -1.25 -18.17 -8.73
CA ASP A 10 -0.98 -19.62 -8.67
C ASP A 10 -1.18 -20.24 -7.27
N CYS A 11 -1.51 -19.43 -6.26
CA CYS A 11 -1.71 -19.82 -4.88
C CYS A 11 -3.09 -19.36 -4.34
N PRO A 12 -3.60 -20.00 -3.26
CA PRO A 12 -4.88 -19.63 -2.67
C PRO A 12 -4.90 -18.15 -2.26
N TRP A 13 -6.00 -17.46 -2.57
CA TRP A 13 -6.16 -16.04 -2.22
C TRP A 13 -6.05 -15.75 -0.72
N VAL A 14 -6.40 -16.72 0.13
CA VAL A 14 -6.18 -16.60 1.59
C VAL A 14 -4.69 -16.47 1.89
N ASP A 15 -3.85 -17.31 1.30
CA ASP A 15 -2.40 -17.27 1.52
C ASP A 15 -1.80 -15.99 0.95
N VAL A 16 -2.28 -15.53 -0.21
CA VAL A 16 -1.89 -14.24 -0.81
C VAL A 16 -2.22 -13.10 0.15
N CYS A 17 -3.48 -12.98 0.57
CA CYS A 17 -3.94 -11.91 1.45
C CYS A 17 -3.23 -11.92 2.79
N THR A 18 -3.07 -13.10 3.42
CA THR A 18 -2.39 -13.24 4.70
C THR A 18 -0.91 -12.93 4.59
N THR A 19 -0.23 -13.40 3.54
CA THR A 19 1.20 -13.10 3.32
C THR A 19 1.41 -11.61 3.13
N TRP A 20 0.61 -10.96 2.27
CA TRP A 20 0.67 -9.51 2.09
C TRP A 20 0.39 -8.76 3.38
N TYR A 21 -0.60 -9.19 4.16
CA TYR A 21 -0.92 -8.57 5.43
C TYR A 21 0.25 -8.67 6.43
N VAL A 22 0.84 -9.85 6.60
CA VAL A 22 1.98 -10.05 7.51
C VAL A 22 3.18 -9.20 7.11
N LEU A 23 3.48 -9.12 5.81
CA LEU A 23 4.52 -8.24 5.30
C LEU A 23 4.18 -6.77 5.63
N VAL A 24 3.04 -6.29 5.16
CA VAL A 24 2.62 -4.90 5.39
C VAL A 24 2.61 -4.53 6.88
N ASP A 25 2.12 -5.41 7.76
CA ASP A 25 2.09 -5.14 9.20
C ASP A 25 3.50 -5.10 9.80
N THR A 26 4.38 -6.02 9.41
CA THR A 26 5.79 -6.01 9.84
C THR A 26 6.48 -4.70 9.45
N ALA A 27 6.31 -4.26 8.20
CA ALA A 27 6.87 -2.99 7.73
C ALA A 27 6.22 -1.79 8.45
N TYR A 28 4.91 -1.82 8.67
CA TYR A 28 4.20 -0.76 9.38
C TYR A 28 4.70 -0.61 10.82
N GLN A 29 4.87 -1.71 11.55
CA GLN A 29 5.42 -1.68 12.91
C GLN A 29 6.85 -1.15 12.93
N ALA A 30 7.69 -1.52 11.96
CA ALA A 30 9.05 -0.98 11.85
C ALA A 30 9.05 0.54 11.61
N ILE A 31 8.22 1.03 10.69
CA ILE A 31 8.06 2.47 10.40
C ILE A 31 7.53 3.23 11.62
N VAL A 32 6.56 2.65 12.35
CA VAL A 32 6.00 3.24 13.57
C VAL A 32 7.02 3.25 14.72
N ALA A 33 7.90 2.25 14.79
CA ALA A 33 8.99 2.23 15.77
C ALA A 33 10.03 3.33 15.48
N GLU A 34 10.33 3.58 14.21
CA GLU A 34 11.32 4.59 13.79
C GLU A 34 10.78 6.03 13.87
N HIS A 35 9.57 6.28 13.36
CA HIS A 35 9.00 7.63 13.25
C HIS A 35 7.96 7.96 14.34
N GLY A 36 7.69 7.01 15.24
CA GLY A 36 6.62 7.12 16.23
C GLY A 36 5.22 6.87 15.65
N ARG A 37 4.21 6.86 16.53
CA ARG A 37 2.81 6.68 16.10
C ARG A 37 2.35 7.85 15.23
N LEU A 38 2.04 7.55 13.97
CA LEU A 38 1.46 8.50 12.99
C LEU A 38 0.12 9.07 13.46
N ARG A 39 -0.70 8.29 14.18
CA ARG A 39 -1.90 8.79 14.88
C ARG A 39 -1.63 8.95 16.37
N GLN A 40 -1.62 10.21 16.81
CA GLN A 40 -1.43 10.56 18.23
C GLN A 40 -2.75 10.79 18.98
N ARG A 41 -3.90 10.97 18.29
CA ARG A 41 -5.18 11.35 18.90
C ARG A 41 -6.39 10.67 18.22
N GLY A 42 -7.43 10.42 19.02
CA GLY A 42 -8.73 9.90 18.59
C GLY A 42 -8.90 8.38 18.75
N PRO A 43 -10.14 7.87 18.63
CA PRO A 43 -10.43 6.44 18.76
C PRO A 43 -9.75 5.64 17.66
N GLN A 44 -9.33 4.41 18.01
CA GLN A 44 -8.73 3.48 17.05
C GLN A 44 -9.74 3.23 15.91
N PRO A 45 -9.31 3.32 14.65
CA PRO A 45 -10.21 3.13 13.53
C PRO A 45 -10.72 1.69 13.51
N THR A 46 -11.99 1.51 13.13
CA THR A 46 -12.65 0.20 13.04
C THR A 46 -11.92 -0.78 12.11
N PHE A 47 -11.29 -0.23 11.07
CA PHE A 47 -10.41 -0.90 10.13
C PHE A 47 -8.99 -0.35 10.37
N SER A 48 -7.96 -1.18 10.51
CA SER A 48 -6.58 -0.76 10.82
C SER A 48 -5.87 -0.14 9.62
N ASP A 49 -4.79 0.62 9.86
CA ASP A 49 -4.00 1.19 8.75
C ASP A 49 -3.30 0.09 7.94
N SER A 50 -2.79 -0.97 8.62
CA SER A 50 -2.21 -2.16 7.97
C SER A 50 -3.20 -2.83 7.02
N GLU A 51 -4.48 -2.98 7.40
CA GLU A 51 -5.49 -3.55 6.50
C GLU A 51 -5.75 -2.66 5.26
N VAL A 52 -5.80 -1.34 5.42
CA VAL A 52 -5.99 -0.43 4.28
C VAL A 52 -4.82 -0.51 3.31
N ILE A 53 -3.59 -0.52 3.83
CA ILE A 53 -2.38 -0.64 3.01
C ILE A 53 -2.39 -1.99 2.28
N THR A 54 -2.74 -3.07 2.97
CA THR A 54 -2.83 -4.42 2.39
C THR A 54 -3.79 -4.45 1.21
N VAL A 55 -5.02 -3.96 1.40
CA VAL A 55 -6.02 -3.91 0.32
C VAL A 55 -5.58 -3.00 -0.82
N ALA A 56 -4.94 -1.87 -0.53
CA ALA A 56 -4.43 -0.95 -1.55
C ALA A 56 -3.30 -1.59 -2.37
N VAL A 57 -2.39 -2.32 -1.73
CA VAL A 57 -1.30 -3.05 -2.42
C VAL A 57 -1.86 -4.18 -3.27
N ILE A 58 -2.83 -4.95 -2.76
CA ILE A 58 -3.51 -6.00 -3.52
C ILE A 58 -4.25 -5.40 -4.74
N ALA A 59 -4.95 -4.28 -4.56
CA ALA A 59 -5.62 -3.57 -5.65
C ALA A 59 -4.62 -3.11 -6.73
N ASP A 60 -3.48 -2.56 -6.32
CA ASP A 60 -2.45 -2.11 -7.24
C ASP A 60 -1.79 -3.28 -7.99
N THR A 61 -1.52 -4.40 -7.32
CA THR A 61 -0.81 -5.56 -7.88
C THR A 61 -1.69 -6.42 -8.78
N PHE A 62 -2.91 -6.76 -8.34
CA PHE A 62 -3.75 -7.75 -9.02
C PHE A 62 -4.91 -7.13 -9.82
N PHE A 63 -5.32 -5.92 -9.48
CA PHE A 63 -6.45 -5.23 -10.12
C PHE A 63 -6.00 -3.99 -10.90
N HIS A 64 -4.71 -3.84 -11.17
CA HIS A 64 -4.13 -2.69 -11.89
C HIS A 64 -4.54 -1.32 -11.30
N GLY A 65 -4.81 -1.25 -10.00
CA GLY A 65 -5.27 -0.04 -9.32
C GLY A 65 -6.79 0.20 -9.34
N HIS A 66 -7.59 -0.73 -9.87
CA HIS A 66 -9.06 -0.67 -9.81
C HIS A 66 -9.57 -1.07 -8.42
N GLU A 67 -9.55 -0.11 -7.49
CA GLU A 67 -9.96 -0.29 -6.09
C GLU A 67 -11.39 -0.80 -5.94
N GLU A 68 -12.33 -0.28 -6.73
CA GLU A 68 -13.74 -0.66 -6.66
C GLU A 68 -13.94 -2.14 -6.97
N VAL A 69 -13.19 -2.66 -7.96
CA VAL A 69 -13.22 -4.07 -8.36
C VAL A 69 -12.57 -4.93 -7.27
N CYS A 70 -11.44 -4.49 -6.72
CA CYS A 70 -10.77 -5.18 -5.61
C CYS A 70 -11.68 -5.25 -4.36
N LEU A 71 -12.34 -4.15 -3.99
CA LEU A 71 -13.25 -4.11 -2.85
C LEU A 71 -14.49 -5.00 -3.08
N ALA A 72 -15.05 -4.99 -4.29
CA ALA A 72 -16.15 -5.89 -4.65
C ALA A 72 -15.72 -7.37 -4.55
N PHE A 73 -14.53 -7.70 -5.05
CA PHE A 73 -13.95 -9.03 -4.96
C PHE A 73 -13.77 -9.48 -3.50
N ILE A 74 -13.18 -8.65 -2.65
CA ILE A 74 -12.99 -8.98 -1.23
C ILE A 74 -14.35 -9.16 -0.53
N ARG A 75 -15.34 -8.28 -0.79
CA ARG A 75 -16.68 -8.42 -0.20
C ARG A 75 -17.36 -9.72 -0.59
N GLN A 76 -17.13 -10.20 -1.81
CA GLN A 76 -17.79 -11.39 -2.33
C GLN A 76 -17.13 -12.69 -1.86
N TYR A 77 -15.80 -12.72 -1.77
CA TYR A 77 -15.06 -13.98 -1.58
C TYR A 77 -14.22 -14.06 -0.30
N HIS A 78 -13.85 -12.92 0.29
CA HIS A 78 -12.86 -12.85 1.38
C HIS A 78 -13.25 -11.88 2.51
N LEU A 79 -14.56 -11.72 2.75
CA LEU A 79 -15.08 -10.86 3.83
C LEU A 79 -14.69 -11.37 5.22
N ASP A 80 -14.46 -12.67 5.34
CA ASP A 80 -13.95 -13.35 6.54
C ASP A 80 -12.55 -12.84 6.94
N LEU A 81 -11.70 -12.50 5.97
CA LEU A 81 -10.37 -11.94 6.22
C LEU A 81 -10.42 -10.46 6.61
N PHE A 82 -11.40 -9.71 6.09
CA PHE A 82 -11.58 -8.28 6.34
C PHE A 82 -13.01 -7.98 6.82
N PRO A 83 -13.40 -8.39 8.04
CA PRO A 83 -14.78 -8.33 8.50
C PRO A 83 -15.32 -6.91 8.66
N ARG A 84 -14.43 -5.91 8.74
CA ARG A 84 -14.75 -4.50 8.95
C ARG A 84 -14.40 -3.64 7.73
N LEU A 85 -14.45 -4.23 6.54
CA LEU A 85 -14.12 -3.57 5.29
C LEU A 85 -14.93 -2.28 5.10
N LEU A 86 -14.23 -1.20 4.72
CA LEU A 86 -14.84 0.11 4.51
C LEU A 86 -15.70 0.14 3.23
N ASP A 87 -16.63 1.09 3.18
CA ASP A 87 -17.30 1.47 1.93
C ASP A 87 -16.29 2.10 0.95
N ASN A 88 -16.58 2.03 -0.36
CA ASN A 88 -15.68 2.51 -1.41
C ASN A 88 -15.27 3.98 -1.21
N SER A 89 -16.22 4.85 -0.85
CA SER A 89 -15.95 6.28 -0.65
C SER A 89 -15.02 6.53 0.53
N TRP A 90 -15.24 5.81 1.64
CA TRP A 90 -14.44 5.90 2.86
C TRP A 90 -13.05 5.29 2.66
N PHE A 91 -12.96 4.17 1.94
CA PHE A 91 -11.71 3.54 1.57
C PHE A 91 -10.85 4.50 0.72
N ASN A 92 -11.41 5.07 -0.35
CA ASN A 92 -10.68 5.98 -1.23
C ASN A 92 -10.22 7.26 -0.51
N ARG A 93 -11.04 7.78 0.42
CA ARG A 93 -10.63 8.90 1.28
C ARG A 93 -9.46 8.48 2.17
N ARG A 94 -9.52 7.31 2.79
CA ARG A 94 -8.48 6.85 3.70
C ARG A 94 -7.18 6.50 3.00
N ARG A 95 -7.23 5.80 1.86
CA ARG A 95 -6.05 5.50 1.04
C ARG A 95 -5.28 6.77 0.68
N ARG A 96 -5.98 7.84 0.29
CA ARG A 96 -5.37 9.15 0.00
C ARG A 96 -4.66 9.75 1.22
N LEU A 97 -5.24 9.62 2.42
CA LEU A 97 -4.61 10.10 3.65
C LEU A 97 -3.35 9.33 4.02
N ILE A 98 -3.31 8.03 3.72
CA ILE A 98 -2.18 7.14 4.04
C ILE A 98 -1.27 6.86 2.84
N ALA A 99 -1.42 7.60 1.73
CA ALA A 99 -0.66 7.35 0.50
C ALA A 99 0.86 7.39 0.74
N GLY A 100 1.33 8.35 1.53
CA GLY A 100 2.75 8.42 1.91
C GLY A 100 3.22 7.22 2.72
N LEU A 101 2.35 6.60 3.51
CA LEU A 101 2.68 5.38 4.25
C LEU A 101 2.72 4.15 3.34
N ILE A 102 1.84 4.07 2.35
CA ILE A 102 1.88 3.02 1.31
C ILE A 102 3.21 3.09 0.55
N ASP A 103 3.65 4.31 0.19
CA ASP A 103 4.93 4.51 -0.47
C ASP A 103 6.11 4.21 0.46
N ALA A 104 6.03 4.54 1.76
CA ALA A 104 7.06 4.18 2.75
C ALA A 104 7.19 2.66 2.90
N VAL A 105 6.08 1.92 2.98
CA VAL A 105 6.08 0.44 3.01
C VAL A 105 6.71 -0.12 1.73
N ARG A 106 6.40 0.46 0.56
CA ARG A 106 7.01 0.06 -0.72
C ARG A 106 8.51 0.31 -0.74
N GLN A 107 8.97 1.44 -0.19
CA GLN A 107 10.39 1.77 -0.07
C GLN A 107 11.11 0.83 0.92
N PHE A 108 10.48 0.51 2.05
CA PHE A 108 11.01 -0.45 3.03
C PHE A 108 11.32 -1.80 2.38
N TYR A 109 10.37 -2.35 1.62
CA TYR A 109 10.58 -3.61 0.90
C TYR A 109 11.56 -3.49 -0.26
N THR A 110 11.54 -2.37 -0.99
CA THR A 110 12.53 -2.10 -2.03
C THR A 110 13.95 -2.13 -1.44
N ALA A 111 14.18 -1.48 -0.31
CA ALA A 111 15.48 -1.46 0.35
C ALA A 111 15.91 -2.83 0.88
N TRP A 112 14.95 -3.66 1.31
CA TRP A 112 15.23 -5.01 1.79
C TRP A 112 15.52 -6.01 0.67
N LEU A 113 14.83 -5.89 -0.47
CA LEU A 113 14.97 -6.78 -1.62
C LEU A 113 16.18 -6.43 -2.50
N ILE A 114 16.69 -5.20 -2.41
CA ILE A 114 17.76 -4.71 -3.30
C ILE A 114 19.08 -4.65 -2.54
N ALA A 115 20.11 -5.29 -3.10
CA ALA A 115 21.48 -5.12 -2.64
C ALA A 115 21.93 -3.66 -2.91
N PRO A 116 22.57 -2.96 -1.96
CA PRO A 116 22.98 -1.55 -2.12
C PRO A 116 23.90 -1.25 -3.31
N ALA A 117 24.41 -2.28 -3.99
CA ALA A 117 25.43 -2.20 -5.02
C ALA A 117 24.90 -2.19 -6.46
N ASP A 118 23.58 -2.27 -6.69
CA ASP A 118 23.01 -2.27 -8.05
C ASP A 118 22.59 -0.85 -8.48
N PRO A 119 23.28 -0.22 -9.45
CA PRO A 119 22.99 1.13 -9.92
C PRO A 119 21.85 1.20 -10.93
N VAL A 120 21.33 0.07 -11.45
CA VAL A 120 20.28 0.06 -12.48
C VAL A 120 18.99 -0.53 -11.92
N ARG A 121 17.89 0.21 -12.05
CA ARG A 121 16.60 -0.19 -11.50
C ARG A 121 15.54 -0.30 -12.59
N LEU A 122 15.06 -1.52 -12.84
CA LEU A 122 13.82 -1.73 -13.60
C LEU A 122 12.65 -1.60 -12.62
N VAL A 123 11.86 -0.53 -12.78
CA VAL A 123 10.61 -0.33 -12.05
C VAL A 123 9.48 -0.44 -13.08
N ASP A 124 8.74 -1.55 -13.07
CA ASP A 124 7.62 -1.79 -14.00
C ASP A 124 6.30 -1.11 -13.56
N SER A 125 6.29 -0.46 -12.39
CA SER A 125 5.16 0.37 -11.99
C SER A 125 5.24 1.75 -12.64
N ALA A 126 4.10 2.25 -13.16
CA ALA A 126 3.95 3.59 -13.71
C ALA A 126 4.67 4.65 -12.84
N PRO A 127 5.29 5.69 -13.42
CA PRO A 127 6.06 6.67 -12.67
C PRO A 127 5.17 7.32 -11.60
N ARG A 128 5.36 6.92 -10.33
CA ARG A 128 4.73 7.59 -9.20
C ARG A 128 5.54 8.83 -8.87
N ILE A 129 4.86 9.97 -8.86
CA ILE A 129 5.50 11.25 -8.62
C ILE A 129 6.06 11.27 -7.20
N CYS A 130 7.37 11.14 -7.05
CA CYS A 130 8.05 11.24 -5.75
C CYS A 130 8.01 12.66 -5.14
N ALA A 131 7.60 13.69 -5.91
CA ALA A 131 7.25 15.01 -5.39
C ALA A 131 6.48 15.81 -6.46
N VAL A 132 5.23 16.20 -6.18
CA VAL A 132 4.64 17.35 -6.90
C VAL A 132 5.08 18.59 -6.14
N ILE A 133 6.18 19.21 -6.55
CA ILE A 133 6.50 20.57 -6.12
C ILE A 133 5.60 21.48 -6.96
N THR A 134 4.43 21.88 -6.45
CA THR A 134 3.75 23.06 -7.00
C THR A 134 4.54 24.30 -6.57
N ALA A 135 5.68 24.53 -7.24
CA ALA A 135 6.35 25.81 -7.18
C ALA A 135 5.47 26.80 -7.94
N ARG A 136 4.79 27.68 -7.19
CA ARG A 136 4.22 28.90 -7.76
C ARG A 136 5.38 29.61 -8.48
N ARG A 137 5.20 29.96 -9.75
CA ARG A 137 6.17 30.64 -10.64
C ARG A 137 6.88 31.80 -9.93
N SER A 138 8.00 31.51 -9.27
CA SER A 138 9.13 32.37 -8.88
C SER A 138 9.85 31.69 -7.72
N TRP A 139 11.15 31.42 -7.87
CA TRP A 139 12.06 30.90 -6.84
C TRP A 139 12.19 29.38 -6.64
N ALA A 140 12.11 28.58 -7.70
CA ALA A 140 12.78 27.27 -7.68
C ALA A 140 14.29 27.49 -7.87
N ARG A 141 15.07 27.46 -6.78
CA ARG A 141 16.53 27.41 -6.80
C ARG A 141 16.94 25.98 -6.46
N THR A 142 17.57 25.28 -7.40
CA THR A 142 18.15 23.96 -7.15
C THR A 142 19.35 24.12 -6.23
N ILE A 143 19.26 23.61 -5.01
CA ILE A 143 20.44 23.33 -4.18
C ILE A 143 20.91 21.91 -4.53
N ALA A 144 21.73 21.84 -5.57
CA ALA A 144 22.69 20.75 -5.71
C ALA A 144 23.93 21.16 -4.90
N GLY A 145 24.13 20.52 -3.76
CA GLY A 145 25.34 20.52 -2.97
C GLY A 145 25.40 19.17 -2.27
N SER A 146 26.53 18.50 -2.09
CA SER A 146 27.93 18.77 -2.42
C SER A 146 28.64 17.42 -2.39
#